data_AF-A0AAV5KBX5-F1
#
_entry.id   AF-A0AAV5KBX5-F1
#
_cell.length_a   1.000
_cell.length_b   1.000
_cell.length_c   1.000
_cell.angle_alpha   90.00
_cell.angle_beta   90.00
_cell.angle_gamma   90.00
#
_symmetry.space_group_name_H-M   'P 1'
#
loop_
_entity.id
_entity.type
_entity.pdbx_description
1 polymer ?
#
loop_
_entity_poly.entity_id
_entity_poly.type
_entity_poly.pdbx_seq_one_letter_code
_entity_poly.pdbx_strand_id
1 'polypeptide(L)'
;MCEQLRQICRTSGVRTSFDTTNTRDSFYRASIELVLNVCSWAPSHSTSVEVDDEDAREFIAGLAENVGLEKIRAARMVCAAVAARTRLRFLQAWALKMQGKHSEAVSELSKICVIHRIFPPEESSPEMEMVARGLEKVLKVEQRELLMGMLVGACGEENRKSAAEALGLVW
;
A
#
# COMPACT_ATOMS: atom_id res chain seq x y z
N MET A 1 -13.10 6.26 -13.08
CA MET A 1 -13.69 5.08 -13.75
C MET A 1 -14.10 4.02 -12.73
N CYS A 2 -13.20 3.56 -11.84
CA CYS A 2 -13.58 2.65 -10.76
C CYS A 2 -14.53 3.30 -9.73
N GLU A 3 -14.34 4.58 -9.40
CA GLU A 3 -15.26 5.36 -8.54
C GLU A 3 -16.67 5.41 -9.15
N GLN A 4 -16.79 5.87 -10.40
CA GLN A 4 -18.07 5.88 -11.13
C GLN A 4 -18.75 4.50 -11.20
N LEU A 5 -17.98 3.43 -11.44
CA LEU A 5 -18.51 2.06 -11.42
C LEU A 5 -19.01 1.68 -10.03
N ARG A 6 -18.23 1.96 -8.99
CA ARG A 6 -18.57 1.70 -7.58
C ARG A 6 -19.88 2.40 -7.23
N GLN A 7 -20.02 3.67 -7.60
CA GLN A 7 -21.21 4.45 -7.33
C GLN A 7 -22.45 3.88 -8.03
N ILE A 8 -22.37 3.58 -9.33
CA ILE A 8 -23.49 2.99 -10.08
C ILE A 8 -23.94 1.66 -9.46
N CYS A 9 -22.98 0.78 -9.12
CA CYS A 9 -23.27 -0.51 -8.51
C CYS A 9 -23.90 -0.36 -7.12
N ARG A 10 -23.43 0.60 -6.30
CA ARG A 10 -24.02 0.90 -4.98
C ARG A 10 -25.45 1.43 -5.10
N THR A 11 -25.69 2.40 -5.98
CA THR A 11 -27.03 3.00 -6.16
C THR A 11 -28.03 2.03 -6.78
N SER A 12 -27.58 1.17 -7.69
CA SER A 12 -28.47 0.29 -8.47
C SER A 12 -28.55 -1.14 -7.93
N GLY A 13 -27.70 -1.53 -6.97
CA GLY A 13 -27.61 -2.89 -6.44
C GLY A 13 -27.15 -3.93 -7.48
N VAL A 14 -26.45 -3.49 -8.54
CA VAL A 14 -26.01 -4.35 -9.64
C VAL A 14 -24.55 -4.75 -9.51
N ARG A 15 -24.18 -5.87 -10.14
CA ARG A 15 -22.80 -6.32 -10.29
C ARG A 15 -22.36 -6.17 -11.75
N THR A 16 -21.06 -6.03 -11.95
CA THR A 16 -20.41 -5.91 -13.25
C THR A 16 -19.79 -7.23 -13.66
N SER A 17 -20.07 -7.67 -14.88
CA SER A 17 -19.39 -8.80 -15.51
C SER A 17 -18.26 -8.31 -16.41
N PHE A 18 -17.18 -9.08 -16.48
CA PHE A 18 -16.07 -8.86 -17.41
C PHE A 18 -15.95 -10.07 -18.34
N ASP A 19 -15.61 -9.82 -19.60
CA ASP A 19 -15.46 -10.89 -20.60
C ASP A 19 -14.37 -11.90 -20.23
N THR A 20 -13.33 -11.45 -19.52
CA THR A 20 -12.24 -12.32 -19.06
C THR A 20 -11.84 -12.05 -17.62
N THR A 21 -11.40 -13.11 -16.94
CA THR A 21 -10.77 -13.03 -15.61
C THR A 21 -9.59 -12.07 -15.60
N ASN A 22 -8.77 -12.05 -16.65
CA ASN A 22 -7.59 -11.19 -16.70
C ASN A 22 -7.97 -9.70 -16.77
N THR A 23 -9.00 -9.35 -17.54
CA THR A 23 -9.51 -7.97 -17.61
C THR A 23 -10.04 -7.52 -16.25
N ARG A 24 -10.87 -8.35 -15.59
CA ARG A 24 -11.37 -8.09 -14.24
C ARG A 24 -10.24 -7.85 -13.24
N ASP A 25 -9.28 -8.77 -13.18
CA ASP A 25 -8.21 -8.71 -12.20
C ASP A 25 -7.28 -7.52 -12.46
N SER A 26 -7.06 -7.17 -13.73
CA SER A 26 -6.27 -5.99 -14.10
C SER A 26 -6.98 -4.69 -13.76
N PHE A 27 -8.30 -4.61 -13.98
CA PHE A 27 -9.13 -3.50 -13.52
C PHE A 27 -9.08 -3.35 -11.99
N TYR A 28 -9.20 -4.45 -11.26
CA TYR A 28 -9.13 -4.42 -9.79
C TYR A 28 -7.74 -3.99 -9.29
N ARG A 29 -6.65 -4.50 -9.88
CA ARG A 29 -5.27 -4.03 -9.57
C ARG A 29 -5.11 -2.53 -9.81
N ALA A 30 -5.56 -2.02 -10.95
CA ALA A 30 -5.49 -0.58 -11.24
C ALA A 30 -6.29 0.25 -10.23
N SER A 31 -7.41 -0.28 -9.75
CA SER A 31 -8.23 0.37 -8.72
C SER A 31 -7.54 0.38 -7.36
N ILE A 32 -6.87 -0.71 -6.96
CA ILE A 32 -6.04 -0.74 -5.74
C ILE A 32 -4.93 0.31 -5.83
N GLU A 33 -4.22 0.39 -6.95
CA GLU A 33 -3.16 1.39 -7.14
C GLU A 33 -3.69 2.83 -7.04
N LEU A 34 -4.89 3.10 -7.58
CA LEU A 34 -5.55 4.39 -7.42
C LEU A 34 -5.79 4.70 -5.95
N VAL A 35 -6.35 3.76 -5.18
CA VAL A 35 -6.62 3.95 -3.75
C VAL A 35 -5.32 4.14 -2.95
N LEU A 36 -4.29 3.33 -3.20
CA LEU A 36 -2.98 3.48 -2.55
C LEU A 36 -2.30 4.82 -2.90
N ASN A 37 -2.57 5.36 -4.09
CA ASN A 37 -2.16 6.72 -4.46
C ASN A 37 -2.91 7.76 -3.64
N VAL A 38 -4.23 7.65 -3.47
CA VAL A 38 -5.01 8.56 -2.60
C VAL A 38 -4.47 8.51 -1.16
N CYS A 39 -4.20 7.31 -0.61
CA CYS A 39 -3.56 7.17 0.69
C CYS A 39 -2.20 7.87 0.78
N SER A 40 -1.44 7.89 -0.32
CA SER A 40 -0.14 8.57 -0.37
C SER A 40 -0.22 10.10 -0.35
N TRP A 41 -1.39 10.69 -0.61
CA TRP A 41 -1.64 12.13 -0.54
C TRP A 41 -2.27 12.56 0.79
N ALA A 42 -2.78 11.60 1.57
CA ALA A 42 -3.39 11.89 2.86
C ALA A 42 -2.34 12.37 3.89
N PRO A 43 -2.76 13.17 4.89
CA PRO A 43 -1.91 13.53 6.01
C PRO A 43 -1.30 12.30 6.71
N SER A 44 -0.05 12.41 7.16
CA SER A 44 0.71 11.29 7.75
C SER A 44 0.04 10.66 9.00
N HIS A 45 -0.80 11.42 9.69
CA HIS A 45 -1.53 10.99 10.90
C HIS A 45 -2.97 10.51 10.60
N SER A 46 -3.37 10.45 9.33
CA SER A 46 -4.70 9.96 8.94
C SER A 46 -4.90 8.51 9.38
N THR A 47 -5.98 8.24 10.10
CA THR A 47 -6.44 6.90 10.52
C THR A 47 -7.49 6.31 9.59
N SER A 48 -8.12 7.16 8.77
CA SER A 48 -8.99 6.80 7.66
C SER A 48 -8.64 7.63 6.44
N VAL A 49 -8.93 7.09 5.26
CA VAL A 49 -8.80 7.77 3.98
C VAL A 49 -10.07 7.47 3.20
N GLU A 50 -10.70 8.50 2.66
CA GLU A 50 -11.94 8.36 1.89
C GLU A 50 -11.63 8.36 0.39
N VAL A 51 -12.39 7.56 -0.34
CA VAL A 51 -12.42 7.48 -1.80
C VAL A 51 -13.89 7.48 -2.19
N ASP A 52 -14.33 8.55 -2.87
CA ASP A 52 -15.75 8.72 -3.26
C ASP A 52 -16.70 8.61 -2.05
N ASP A 53 -16.39 9.36 -0.98
CA ASP A 53 -17.11 9.38 0.31
C ASP A 53 -17.25 8.00 1.00
N GLU A 54 -16.32 7.06 0.71
CA GLU A 54 -16.27 5.72 1.29
C GLU A 54 -14.89 5.44 1.90
N ASP A 55 -14.80 4.76 3.06
CA ASP A 55 -13.51 4.34 3.61
C ASP A 55 -12.75 3.49 2.58
N ALA A 56 -11.45 3.76 2.41
CA ALA A 56 -10.63 3.11 1.40
C ALA A 56 -10.68 1.58 1.44
N ARG A 57 -10.83 0.97 2.63
CA ARG A 57 -10.97 -0.49 2.77
C ARG A 57 -12.35 -0.95 2.32
N GLU A 58 -13.40 -0.23 2.70
CA GLU A 58 -14.78 -0.51 2.30
C GLU A 58 -14.95 -0.38 0.78
N PHE A 59 -14.39 0.68 0.20
CA PHE A 59 -14.36 0.92 -1.25
C PHE A 59 -13.75 -0.27 -1.99
N ILE A 60 -12.56 -0.72 -1.57
CA ILE A 60 -11.84 -1.83 -2.21
C ILE A 60 -12.58 -3.16 -2.01
N ALA A 61 -13.05 -3.46 -0.80
CA ALA A 61 -13.78 -4.68 -0.50
C ALA A 61 -15.09 -4.75 -1.30
N GLY A 62 -15.83 -3.66 -1.36
CA GLY A 62 -17.07 -3.58 -2.10
C GLY A 62 -16.86 -3.55 -3.61
N LEU A 63 -15.79 -2.93 -4.11
CA LEU A 63 -15.42 -3.01 -5.52
C LEU A 63 -15.12 -4.46 -5.93
N ALA A 64 -14.43 -5.23 -5.08
CA ALA A 64 -14.19 -6.66 -5.30
C ALA A 64 -15.50 -7.43 -5.44
N GLU A 65 -16.49 -7.14 -4.60
CA GLU A 65 -17.82 -7.74 -4.71
C GLU A 65 -18.53 -7.33 -6.00
N ASN A 66 -18.50 -6.04 -6.35
CA ASN A 66 -19.15 -5.52 -7.55
C ASN A 66 -18.63 -6.19 -8.82
N VAL A 67 -17.33 -6.50 -8.88
CA VAL A 67 -16.72 -7.17 -10.05
C VAL A 67 -16.73 -8.70 -9.94
N GLY A 68 -17.30 -9.27 -8.88
CA GLY A 68 -17.40 -10.72 -8.67
C GLY A 68 -16.05 -11.40 -8.41
N LEU A 69 -15.15 -10.74 -7.66
CA LEU A 69 -13.86 -11.30 -7.27
C LEU A 69 -13.98 -12.06 -5.93
N GLU A 70 -13.36 -13.23 -5.83
CA GLU A 70 -13.29 -13.98 -4.58
C GLU A 70 -12.53 -13.20 -3.50
N LYS A 71 -13.05 -13.20 -2.27
CA LYS A 71 -12.48 -12.43 -1.14
C LYS A 71 -11.01 -12.71 -0.88
N ILE A 72 -10.61 -13.98 -0.86
CA ILE A 72 -9.21 -14.39 -0.63
C ILE A 72 -8.31 -13.88 -1.77
N ARG A 73 -8.80 -13.95 -3.01
CA ARG A 73 -8.05 -13.47 -4.18
C ARG A 73 -7.91 -11.95 -4.15
N ALA A 74 -8.98 -11.24 -3.81
CA ALA A 74 -8.99 -9.79 -3.64
C ALA A 74 -7.99 -9.35 -2.58
N ALA A 75 -8.01 -10.00 -1.40
CA ALA A 75 -7.08 -9.72 -0.31
C ALA A 75 -5.62 -9.92 -0.73
N ARG A 76 -5.28 -11.04 -1.38
CA ARG A 76 -3.92 -11.28 -1.90
C ARG A 76 -3.46 -10.20 -2.87
N MET A 77 -4.34 -9.70 -3.74
CA MET A 77 -4.01 -8.63 -4.66
C MET A 77 -3.74 -7.31 -3.94
N VAL A 78 -4.49 -7.01 -2.86
CA VAL A 78 -4.23 -5.85 -1.99
C VAL A 78 -2.90 -6.01 -1.26
N CYS A 79 -2.63 -7.14 -0.61
CA CYS A 79 -1.36 -7.39 0.09
C CYS A 79 -0.15 -7.26 -0.84
N ALA A 80 -0.25 -7.83 -2.04
CA ALA A 80 0.81 -7.72 -3.05
C ALA A 80 1.05 -6.26 -3.49
N ALA A 81 -0.01 -5.46 -3.66
CA ALA A 81 0.09 -4.05 -4.01
C ALA A 81 0.69 -3.22 -2.88
N VAL A 82 0.27 -3.45 -1.63
CA VAL A 82 0.86 -2.82 -0.43
C VAL A 82 2.36 -3.10 -0.36
N ALA A 83 2.77 -4.36 -0.49
CA ALA A 83 4.19 -4.73 -0.49
C ALA A 83 4.98 -4.09 -1.64
N ALA A 84 4.44 -4.09 -2.86
CA ALA A 84 5.05 -3.42 -4.00
C ALA A 84 5.24 -1.92 -3.76
N ARG A 85 4.22 -1.27 -3.16
CA ARG A 85 4.27 0.15 -2.81
C ARG A 85 5.28 0.45 -1.72
N THR A 86 5.33 -0.37 -0.66
CA THR A 86 6.30 -0.27 0.42
C THR A 86 7.73 -0.36 -0.10
N ARG A 87 8.02 -1.36 -0.96
CA ARG A 87 9.31 -1.48 -1.65
C ARG A 87 9.69 -0.21 -2.41
N LEU A 88 8.78 0.26 -3.26
CA LEU A 88 9.00 1.42 -4.12
C LEU A 88 9.31 2.67 -3.29
N ARG A 89 8.56 2.89 -2.21
CA ARG A 89 8.74 4.05 -1.32
C ARG A 89 10.07 4.00 -0.57
N PHE A 90 10.52 2.84 -0.11
CA PHE A 90 11.87 2.73 0.48
C PHE A 90 12.97 3.07 -0.52
N LEU A 91 12.89 2.55 -1.75
CA LEU A 91 13.87 2.86 -2.79
C LEU A 91 13.85 4.34 -3.17
N GLN A 92 12.67 4.95 -3.28
CA GLN A 92 12.52 6.37 -3.56
C GLN A 92 13.08 7.23 -2.42
N ALA A 93 12.76 6.90 -1.16
CA ALA A 93 13.29 7.59 0.00
C ALA A 93 14.82 7.51 0.06
N TRP A 94 15.39 6.35 -0.28
CA TRP A 94 16.84 6.18 -0.37
C TRP A 94 17.45 7.05 -1.47
N ALA A 95 16.87 7.06 -2.67
CA ALA A 95 17.34 7.91 -3.76
C ALA A 95 17.32 9.41 -3.38
N LEU A 96 16.25 9.87 -2.76
CA LEU A 96 16.11 11.25 -2.27
C LEU A 96 17.13 11.57 -1.16
N LYS A 97 17.37 10.63 -0.25
CA LYS A 97 18.39 10.76 0.79
C LYS A 97 19.78 10.92 0.19
N MET A 98 20.13 10.15 -0.83
CA MET A 98 21.42 10.27 -1.54
C MET A 98 21.56 11.59 -2.30
N GLN A 99 20.45 12.19 -2.72
CA GLN A 99 20.42 13.52 -3.32
C GLN A 99 20.44 14.68 -2.30
N GLY A 100 20.52 14.39 -1.00
CA GLY A 100 20.48 15.40 0.06
C GLY A 100 19.07 15.96 0.35
N LYS A 101 18.03 15.41 -0.30
CA LYS A 101 16.64 15.85 -0.18
C LYS A 101 15.95 15.20 1.02
N HIS A 102 16.38 15.57 2.22
CA HIS A 102 15.97 14.88 3.43
C HIS A 102 14.46 15.00 3.72
N SER A 103 13.87 16.18 3.54
CA SER A 103 12.42 16.39 3.75
C SER A 103 11.57 15.59 2.77
N GLU A 104 11.96 15.52 1.50
CA GLU A 104 11.29 14.69 0.49
C GLU A 104 11.40 13.19 0.85
N ALA A 105 12.57 12.74 1.32
CA ALA A 105 12.76 11.36 1.76
C ALA A 105 11.86 11.00 2.97
N VAL A 106 11.75 11.90 3.95
CA VAL A 106 10.84 11.72 5.10
C VAL A 106 9.38 11.69 4.65
N SER A 107 9.00 12.56 3.71
CA SER A 107 7.65 12.55 3.12
C SER A 107 7.36 11.25 2.35
N GLU A 108 8.34 10.65 1.69
CA GLU A 108 8.15 9.34 1.05
C GLU A 108 7.97 8.21 2.07
N LEU A 109 8.70 8.24 3.18
CA LEU A 109 8.56 7.25 4.26
C LEU A 109 7.22 7.40 4.99
N SER A 110 6.72 8.63 5.20
CA SER A 110 5.43 8.84 5.86
C SER A 110 4.26 8.24 5.09
N LYS A 111 4.37 8.13 3.76
CA LYS A 111 3.36 7.47 2.91
C LYS A 111 3.26 5.97 3.20
N ILE A 112 4.37 5.31 3.53
CA ILE A 112 4.38 3.89 3.94
C ILE A 112 3.51 3.73 5.19
N CYS A 113 3.62 4.65 6.12
CA CYS A 113 2.92 4.58 7.40
C CYS A 113 1.41 4.78 7.25
N VAL A 114 0.97 5.70 6.37
CA VAL A 114 -0.45 5.82 6.05
C VAL A 114 -0.95 4.54 5.37
N ILE A 115 -0.22 4.02 4.38
CA ILE A 115 -0.60 2.79 3.68
C ILE A 115 -0.70 1.61 4.66
N HIS A 116 0.29 1.41 5.54
CA HIS A 116 0.26 0.32 6.52
C HIS A 116 -0.82 0.53 7.58
N ARG A 117 -1.20 1.76 7.92
CA ARG A 117 -2.32 1.99 8.85
C ARG A 117 -3.67 1.65 8.23
N ILE A 118 -3.88 2.02 6.96
CA ILE A 118 -5.14 1.75 6.25
C ILE A 118 -5.22 0.29 5.80
N PHE A 119 -4.12 -0.26 5.28
CA PHE A 119 -3.99 -1.65 4.82
C PHE A 119 -2.84 -2.33 5.57
N PRO A 120 -3.07 -2.75 6.83
CA PRO A 120 -2.04 -3.35 7.66
C PRO A 120 -1.54 -4.66 7.04
N PRO A 121 -0.22 -4.77 6.79
CA PRO A 121 0.38 -6.04 6.42
C PRO A 121 0.19 -7.05 7.54
N GLU A 122 -0.08 -8.30 7.19
CA GLU A 122 -0.04 -9.40 8.16
C GLU A 122 1.39 -9.57 8.68
N GLU A 123 1.51 -9.86 9.98
CA GLU A 123 2.80 -10.13 10.61
C GLU A 123 3.47 -11.35 9.95
N SER A 124 4.76 -11.23 9.65
CA SER A 124 5.51 -12.30 8.97
C SER A 124 4.88 -12.76 7.65
N SER A 125 4.23 -11.82 6.93
CA SER A 125 3.63 -12.11 5.62
C SER A 125 4.68 -12.44 4.56
N PRO A 126 4.39 -13.40 3.64
CA PRO A 126 5.29 -13.71 2.54
C PRO A 126 5.50 -12.50 1.63
N GLU A 127 4.52 -11.61 1.51
CA GLU A 127 4.65 -10.37 0.74
C GLU A 127 5.72 -9.44 1.33
N MET A 128 5.78 -9.26 2.66
CA MET A 128 6.81 -8.43 3.29
C MET A 128 8.19 -9.10 3.27
N GLU A 129 8.25 -10.43 3.39
CA GLU A 129 9.50 -11.18 3.17
C GLU A 129 10.06 -10.95 1.75
N MET A 130 9.19 -10.92 0.74
CA MET A 130 9.59 -10.59 -0.63
C MET A 130 10.11 -9.16 -0.76
N VAL A 131 9.53 -8.19 -0.04
CA VAL A 131 10.06 -6.81 0.02
C VAL A 131 11.47 -6.82 0.59
N ALA A 132 11.67 -7.46 1.74
CA ALA A 132 12.96 -7.56 2.42
C ALA A 132 14.04 -8.14 1.52
N ARG A 133 13.81 -9.35 0.97
CA ARG A 133 14.75 -10.03 0.07
C ARG A 133 15.07 -9.19 -1.16
N GLY A 134 14.09 -8.47 -1.68
CA GLY A 134 14.33 -7.62 -2.82
C GLY A 134 15.13 -6.36 -2.46
N LEU A 135 14.93 -5.78 -1.27
CA LEU A 135 15.64 -4.56 -0.82
C LEU A 135 17.09 -4.91 -0.48
N GLU A 136 17.34 -6.07 0.11
CA GLU A 136 18.68 -6.60 0.40
C GLU A 136 19.58 -6.68 -0.85
N LYS A 137 19.00 -6.96 -2.02
CA LYS A 137 19.74 -6.98 -3.29
C LYS A 137 20.27 -5.61 -3.73
N VAL A 138 19.73 -4.52 -3.18
CA VAL A 138 20.01 -3.14 -3.62
C VAL A 138 20.59 -2.29 -2.49
N LEU A 139 20.23 -2.58 -1.24
CA LEU A 139 20.57 -1.82 -0.05
C LEU A 139 21.36 -2.67 0.95
N LYS A 140 22.45 -2.12 1.47
CA LYS A 140 23.20 -2.73 2.57
C LYS A 140 22.41 -2.64 3.88
N VAL A 141 22.79 -3.46 4.86
CA VAL A 141 22.15 -3.48 6.19
C VAL A 141 22.13 -2.08 6.81
N GLU A 142 23.25 -1.37 6.77
CA GLU A 142 23.39 -0.04 7.39
C GLU A 142 22.47 1.00 6.74
N GLN A 143 22.21 0.85 5.44
CA GLN A 143 21.31 1.73 4.69
C GLN A 143 19.85 1.44 5.06
N ARG A 144 19.50 0.16 5.27
CA ARG A 144 18.17 -0.25 5.73
C ARG A 144 17.92 0.22 7.16
N GLU A 145 18.91 0.13 8.04
CA GLU A 145 18.86 0.70 9.39
C GLU A 145 18.67 2.22 9.39
N LEU A 146 19.35 2.94 8.49
CA LEU A 146 19.17 4.39 8.35
C LEU A 146 17.74 4.75 7.92
N LEU A 147 17.20 4.02 6.94
CA LEU A 147 15.81 4.20 6.50
C LEU A 147 14.83 3.90 7.64
N MET A 148 15.11 2.88 8.45
CA MET A 148 14.31 2.54 9.61
C MET A 148 14.29 3.68 10.64
N GLY A 149 15.46 4.23 10.98
CA GLY A 149 15.55 5.36 11.90
C GLY A 149 14.82 6.60 11.37
N MET A 150 14.92 6.89 10.07
CA MET A 150 14.17 7.98 9.44
C MET A 150 12.65 7.74 9.47
N LEU A 151 12.20 6.50 9.25
CA LEU A 151 10.78 6.15 9.26
C LEU A 151 10.18 6.28 10.66
N VAL A 152 10.87 5.80 11.69
CA VAL A 152 10.43 5.95 13.09
C VAL A 152 10.27 7.43 13.45
N GLY A 153 11.22 8.28 13.04
CA GLY A 153 11.09 9.73 13.20
C GLY A 153 9.92 10.36 12.45
N ALA A 154 9.51 9.77 11.31
CA ALA A 154 8.41 10.27 10.49
C ALA A 154 7.01 9.83 10.98
N CYS A 155 6.92 8.66 11.62
CA CYS A 155 5.66 7.94 11.80
C CYS A 155 5.34 7.49 13.23
N GLY A 156 6.28 7.62 14.16
CA GLY A 156 6.16 7.02 15.49
C GLY A 156 6.21 5.48 15.46
N GLU A 157 5.79 4.86 16.56
CA GLU A 157 6.01 3.43 16.82
C GLU A 157 4.98 2.49 16.17
N GLU A 158 3.80 3.00 15.76
CA GLU A 158 2.63 2.19 15.36
C GLU A 158 2.90 1.25 14.17
N ASN A 159 3.76 1.64 13.23
CA ASN A 159 4.09 0.86 12.03
C ASN A 159 5.51 0.27 12.06
N ARG A 160 6.17 0.29 13.23
CA ARG A 160 7.57 -0.10 13.36
C ARG A 160 7.81 -1.55 12.96
N LYS A 161 6.94 -2.47 13.41
CA LYS A 161 7.11 -3.91 13.17
C LYS A 161 7.03 -4.28 11.69
N SER A 162 5.96 -3.87 11.00
CA SER A 162 5.77 -4.17 9.57
C SER A 162 6.82 -3.46 8.69
N ALA A 163 7.27 -2.27 9.07
CA ALA A 163 8.38 -1.58 8.38
C ALA A 163 9.73 -2.30 8.59
N ALA A 164 10.00 -2.79 9.80
CA ALA A 164 11.21 -3.57 10.09
C ALA A 164 11.23 -4.90 9.33
N GLU A 165 10.10 -5.61 9.29
CA GLU A 165 9.94 -6.82 8.49
C GLU A 165 10.18 -6.54 7.00
N ALA A 166 9.56 -5.49 6.45
CA ALA A 166 9.78 -5.09 5.06
C ALA A 166 11.24 -4.69 4.77
N LEU A 167 11.94 -4.12 5.74
CA LEU A 167 13.36 -3.81 5.66
C LEU A 167 14.25 -5.01 5.95
N GLY A 168 13.71 -6.19 6.31
CA GLY A 168 14.49 -7.38 6.63
C GLY A 168 15.45 -7.19 7.81
N LEU A 169 15.00 -6.46 8.83
CA LEU A 169 15.74 -6.18 10.04
C LEU A 169 15.12 -6.92 11.23
N VAL A 170 15.95 -7.31 12.20
CA VAL A 170 15.49 -7.92 13.46
C VAL A 170 15.14 -6.77 14.41
N TRP A 171 13.86 -6.57 14.72
CA TRP A 171 13.38 -5.51 15.62
C TRP A 171 12.34 -6.03 16.61
#